data_AF-A0A945D4J0-F1
#
_entry.id   AF-A0A945D4J0-F1
#
_cell.length_a   1.000
_cell.length_b   1.000
_cell.length_c   1.000
_cell.angle_alpha   90.00
_cell.angle_beta   90.00
_cell.angle_gamma   90.00
#
_symmetry.space_group_name_H-M   'P 1'
#
loop_
_entity.id
_entity.type
_entity.pdbx_description
1 polymer ?
#
loop_
_entity_poly.entity_id
_entity_poly.type
_entity_poly.pdbx_seq_one_letter_code
_entity_poly.pdbx_strand_id
1 'polypeptide(L)'
;MVLLHGLGRTCASMASLKRGLEGQGFDVQCWSYPSRRRRLAGHISDFRDWLGKQVFEGPVHFVGHSLGGIIIRGALATSPPVQVGRIVMIATPNQGAGVVSNFGNWPLSRLVFGLPLEDLAEDSPALKALGVPDAEIGIIAGVQHFHLINPISWVNLFHRAGHEHDGTVELENTRLDGAKDSLVIDAHHTFICDDKDVISQTGNFLRDGMFVH
;
A
#
# COMPACT_ATOMS: atom_id res chain seq x y z
N MET A 1 3.32 -7.01 14.44
CA MET A 1 3.11 -6.71 13.00
C MET A 1 3.44 -5.25 12.71
N VAL A 2 3.67 -4.90 11.44
CA VAL A 2 4.06 -3.55 11.03
C VAL A 2 3.15 -3.00 9.94
N LEU A 3 2.62 -1.79 10.15
CA LEU A 3 1.83 -1.04 9.17
C LEU A 3 2.68 0.03 8.47
N LEU A 4 2.43 0.24 7.19
CA LEU A 4 3.04 1.31 6.39
C LEU A 4 1.97 2.13 5.67
N HIS A 5 2.00 3.45 5.89
CA HIS A 5 1.06 4.41 5.30
C HIS A 5 1.44 4.79 3.87
N GLY A 6 0.48 5.34 3.11
CA GLY A 6 0.70 5.81 1.74
C GLY A 6 1.43 7.17 1.61
N LEU A 7 1.57 7.61 0.36
CA LEU A 7 2.20 8.88 -0.02
C LEU A 7 1.43 10.09 0.48
N GLY A 8 2.12 11.08 1.03
CA GLY A 8 1.52 12.31 1.57
C GLY A 8 0.82 12.12 2.92
N ARG A 9 0.91 10.92 3.51
CA ARG A 9 0.24 10.55 4.76
C ARG A 9 1.23 10.32 5.90
N THR A 10 0.66 10.00 7.06
CA THR A 10 1.33 9.53 8.27
C THR A 10 0.58 8.33 8.85
N CYS A 11 1.09 7.74 9.93
CA CYS A 11 0.41 6.68 10.67
C CYS A 11 -1.00 7.05 11.17
N ALA A 12 -1.35 8.35 11.26
CA ALA A 12 -2.71 8.76 11.59
C ALA A 12 -3.75 8.23 10.58
N SER A 13 -3.36 8.10 9.30
CA SER A 13 -4.23 7.55 8.25
C SER A 13 -4.46 6.03 8.36
N MET A 14 -3.70 5.36 9.23
CA MET A 14 -3.81 3.93 9.49
C MET A 14 -4.48 3.65 10.85
N ALA A 15 -4.98 4.68 11.54
CA ALA A 15 -5.40 4.58 12.94
C ALA A 15 -6.62 3.65 13.14
N SER A 16 -7.58 3.64 12.22
CA SER A 16 -8.73 2.73 12.27
C SER A 16 -8.31 1.29 12.03
N LEU A 17 -7.51 1.05 10.99
CA LEU A 17 -6.91 -0.27 10.72
C LEU A 17 -6.10 -0.79 11.90
N LYS A 18 -5.22 0.05 12.46
CA LYS A 18 -4.43 -0.28 13.64
C LYS A 18 -5.32 -0.72 14.80
N ARG A 19 -6.29 0.12 15.20
CA ARG A 19 -7.20 -0.20 16.31
C ARG A 19 -8.03 -1.45 16.05
N GLY A 20 -8.49 -1.65 14.83
CA GLY A 20 -9.28 -2.81 14.45
C GLY A 20 -8.47 -4.11 14.50
N LEU A 21 -7.20 -4.08 14.10
CA LEU A 21 -6.30 -5.23 14.21
C LEU A 21 -5.86 -5.46 15.67
N GLU A 22 -5.61 -4.42 16.45
CA GLU A 22 -5.35 -4.54 17.90
C GLU A 22 -6.54 -5.18 18.62
N GLY A 23 -7.77 -4.77 18.29
CA GLY A 23 -9.00 -5.39 18.81
C GLY A 23 -9.19 -6.86 18.41
N GLN A 24 -8.45 -7.33 17.41
CA GLN A 24 -8.41 -8.72 16.97
C GLN A 24 -7.24 -9.52 17.58
N GLY A 25 -6.51 -8.93 18.53
CA GLY A 25 -5.43 -9.60 19.28
C GLY A 25 -4.04 -9.48 18.68
N PHE A 26 -3.85 -8.62 17.66
CA PHE A 26 -2.54 -8.38 17.09
C PHE A 26 -1.78 -7.27 17.86
N ASP A 27 -0.47 -7.45 18.04
CA ASP A 27 0.42 -6.34 18.43
C ASP A 27 0.85 -5.56 17.18
N VAL A 28 0.44 -4.29 17.09
CA VAL A 28 0.51 -3.49 15.86
C VAL A 28 1.38 -2.26 16.05
N GLN A 29 2.49 -2.21 15.31
CA GLN A 29 3.31 -1.01 15.18
C GLN A 29 3.06 -0.36 13.82
N CYS A 30 3.10 0.97 13.75
CA CYS A 30 3.06 1.68 12.48
C CYS A 30 4.37 2.44 12.29
N TRP A 31 5.05 2.17 11.18
CA TRP A 31 6.26 2.88 10.81
C TRP A 31 5.90 4.15 10.03
N SER A 32 6.12 5.31 10.64
CA SER A 32 5.91 6.60 9.98
C SER A 32 7.19 7.11 9.35
N TYR A 33 7.10 7.57 8.12
CA TYR A 33 8.26 8.04 7.34
C TYR A 33 7.90 9.28 6.52
N PRO A 34 8.86 10.14 6.15
CA PRO A 34 8.60 11.36 5.39
C PRO A 34 8.32 11.03 3.92
N SER A 35 7.14 10.47 3.63
CA SER A 35 6.78 9.79 2.38
C SER A 35 7.05 10.58 1.10
N ARG A 36 6.99 11.92 1.13
CA ARG A 36 7.25 12.78 -0.04
C ARG A 36 8.73 13.13 -0.28
N ARG A 37 9.61 12.85 0.68
CA ARG A 37 10.96 13.45 0.75
C ARG A 37 12.09 12.60 0.17
N ARG A 38 11.83 11.35 -0.20
CA ARG A 38 12.84 10.45 -0.79
C ARG A 38 12.27 9.72 -1.98
N ARG A 39 13.16 9.23 -2.84
CA ARG A 39 12.83 8.23 -3.86
C ARG A 39 12.58 6.87 -3.24
N LEU A 40 11.94 5.98 -3.99
CA LEU A 40 11.51 4.66 -3.51
C LEU A 40 12.67 3.85 -2.90
N ALA A 41 13.84 3.82 -3.55
CA ALA A 41 15.02 3.13 -3.04
C ALA A 41 15.47 3.65 -1.65
N GLY A 42 15.35 4.96 -1.42
CA GLY A 42 15.67 5.56 -0.12
C GLY A 42 14.68 5.13 0.96
N HIS A 43 13.39 5.11 0.66
CA HIS A 43 12.37 4.62 1.60
C HIS A 43 12.54 3.14 1.93
N ILE A 44 12.87 2.31 0.93
CA ILE A 44 13.18 0.89 1.13
C ILE A 44 14.40 0.73 2.05
N SER A 45 15.48 1.47 1.81
CA SER A 45 16.67 1.45 2.67
C SER A 45 16.35 1.86 4.11
N ASP A 46 15.65 2.99 4.28
CA ASP A 46 15.29 3.51 5.60
C ASP A 46 14.39 2.52 6.36
N PHE A 47 13.47 1.84 5.66
CA PHE A 47 12.61 0.82 6.28
C PHE A 47 13.39 -0.43 6.69
N ARG A 48 14.30 -0.92 5.84
CA ARG A 48 15.16 -2.07 6.16
C ARG A 48 16.06 -1.77 7.37
N ASP A 49 16.65 -0.59 7.42
CA ASP A 49 17.48 -0.15 8.55
C ASP A 49 16.68 -0.05 9.84
N TRP A 50 15.44 0.42 9.76
CA TRP A 50 14.54 0.47 10.91
C TRP A 50 14.17 -0.95 11.39
N LEU A 51 13.79 -1.85 10.47
CA LEU A 51 13.43 -3.23 10.77
C LEU A 51 14.59 -4.00 11.43
N GLY A 52 15.81 -3.85 10.92
CA GLY A 52 16.99 -4.54 11.46
C GLY A 52 17.39 -4.09 12.87
N LYS A 53 16.82 -2.98 13.37
CA LYS A 53 17.02 -2.49 14.74
C LYS A 53 15.91 -2.90 15.69
N GLN A 54 14.83 -3.50 15.18
CA GLN A 54 13.73 -3.98 16.00
C GLN A 54 14.01 -5.40 16.49
N VAL A 55 13.38 -5.75 17.62
CA VAL A 55 13.33 -7.13 18.12
C VAL A 55 11.90 -7.62 17.97
N PHE A 56 11.73 -8.75 17.29
CA PHE A 56 10.44 -9.40 17.10
C PHE A 56 10.51 -10.84 17.61
N GLU A 57 9.47 -11.27 18.31
CA GLU A 57 9.30 -12.66 18.73
C GLU A 57 8.60 -13.43 17.59
N GLY A 58 9.39 -14.03 16.69
CA GLY A 58 8.89 -14.85 15.58
C GLY A 58 8.53 -14.09 14.29
N PRO A 59 7.75 -14.71 13.39
CA PRO A 59 7.40 -14.12 12.10
C PRO A 59 6.63 -12.81 12.22
N VAL A 60 7.01 -11.81 11.44
CA VAL A 60 6.40 -10.48 11.42
C VAL A 60 5.41 -10.38 10.26
N HIS A 61 4.18 -10.00 10.56
CA HIS A 61 3.18 -9.65 9.53
C HIS A 61 3.30 -8.20 9.11
N PHE A 62 3.00 -7.92 7.84
CA PHE A 62 3.09 -6.59 7.25
C PHE A 62 1.80 -6.19 6.57
N VAL A 63 1.39 -4.93 6.74
CA VAL A 63 0.26 -4.37 5.99
C VAL A 63 0.65 -3.01 5.42
N GLY A 64 0.54 -2.87 4.11
CA GLY A 64 0.89 -1.64 3.41
C GLY A 64 -0.29 -1.03 2.70
N HIS A 65 -0.51 0.27 2.89
CA HIS A 65 -1.43 1.04 2.06
C HIS A 65 -0.65 1.76 0.95
N SER A 66 -1.10 1.61 -0.30
CA SER A 66 -0.55 2.37 -1.44
C SER A 66 0.98 2.27 -1.51
N LEU A 67 1.72 3.39 -1.48
CA LEU A 67 3.19 3.41 -1.42
C LEU A 67 3.78 2.52 -0.30
N GLY A 68 3.11 2.40 0.84
CA GLY A 68 3.56 1.55 1.94
C GLY A 68 3.69 0.08 1.53
N GLY A 69 2.79 -0.42 0.68
CA GLY A 69 2.88 -1.79 0.15
C GLY A 69 4.06 -1.97 -0.81
N ILE A 70 4.36 -0.96 -1.63
CA ILE A 70 5.54 -0.98 -2.52
C ILE A 70 6.84 -1.02 -1.72
N ILE A 71 6.92 -0.24 -0.63
CA ILE A 71 8.09 -0.25 0.27
C ILE A 71 8.25 -1.62 0.93
N ILE A 72 7.16 -2.24 1.42
CA ILE A 72 7.18 -3.60 1.97
C ILE A 72 7.71 -4.59 0.92
N ARG A 73 7.15 -4.57 -0.29
CA ARG A 73 7.57 -5.43 -1.40
C ARG A 73 9.07 -5.32 -1.65
N GLY A 74 9.56 -4.09 -1.85
CA GLY A 74 10.99 -3.87 -2.11
C GLY A 74 11.91 -4.20 -0.94
N ALA A 75 11.47 -3.97 0.30
CA ALA A 75 12.26 -4.25 1.48
C ALA A 75 12.38 -5.73 1.81
N LEU A 76 11.38 -6.53 1.46
CA LEU A 76 11.29 -7.95 1.87
C LEU A 76 11.56 -8.95 0.74
N ALA A 77 11.61 -8.50 -0.53
CA ALA A 77 11.86 -9.37 -1.67
C ALA A 77 13.21 -10.11 -1.63
N THR A 78 14.25 -9.48 -1.07
CA THR A 78 15.61 -10.05 -1.05
C THR A 78 16.24 -9.91 0.32
N SER A 79 16.63 -11.03 0.94
CA SER A 79 17.30 -11.08 2.25
C SER A 79 16.62 -10.19 3.30
N PRO A 80 15.37 -10.49 3.68
CA PRO A 80 14.64 -9.68 4.65
C PRO A 80 15.38 -9.66 6.00
N PRO A 81 15.42 -8.51 6.69
CA PRO A 81 16.13 -8.38 7.98
C PRO A 81 15.42 -9.09 9.14
N VAL A 82 14.22 -9.63 8.91
CA VAL A 82 13.38 -10.30 9.90
C VAL A 82 12.72 -11.52 9.26
N GLN A 83 12.24 -12.46 10.07
CA GLN A 83 11.41 -13.55 9.58
C GLN A 83 10.05 -12.97 9.13
N VAL A 84 9.71 -13.17 7.85
CA VAL A 84 8.48 -12.63 7.27
C VAL A 84 7.35 -13.63 7.48
N GLY A 85 6.22 -13.15 8.01
CA GLY A 85 4.96 -13.89 8.04
C GLY A 85 4.14 -13.56 6.80
N ARG A 86 2.86 -13.22 6.97
CA ARG A 86 1.97 -12.79 5.88
C ARG A 86 2.03 -11.30 5.59
N ILE A 87 1.72 -10.95 4.35
CA ILE A 87 1.69 -9.57 3.87
C ILE A 87 0.30 -9.26 3.32
N VAL A 88 -0.28 -8.13 3.71
CA VAL A 88 -1.50 -7.59 3.07
C VAL A 88 -1.17 -6.27 2.38
N MET A 89 -1.52 -6.17 1.11
CA MET A 89 -1.30 -5.01 0.26
C MET A 89 -2.66 -4.36 -0.05
N ILE A 90 -2.93 -3.20 0.54
CA ILE A 90 -4.20 -2.49 0.41
C ILE A 90 -4.02 -1.36 -0.59
N ALA A 91 -4.78 -1.39 -1.69
CA ALA A 91 -4.75 -0.40 -2.77
C ALA A 91 -3.32 -0.08 -3.24
N THR A 92 -2.45 -1.09 -3.28
CA THR A 92 -1.04 -0.91 -3.61
C THR A 92 -0.85 -0.94 -5.13
N PRO A 93 -0.29 0.10 -5.76
CA PRO A 93 -0.08 0.16 -7.21
C PRO A 93 1.12 -0.69 -7.65
N ASN A 94 1.00 -2.02 -7.58
CA ASN A 94 2.07 -2.97 -7.87
C ASN A 94 2.63 -2.87 -9.29
N GLN A 95 1.81 -2.45 -10.25
CA GLN A 95 2.19 -2.21 -11.65
C GLN A 95 2.42 -0.71 -11.97
N GLY A 96 2.42 0.14 -10.94
CA GLY A 96 2.37 1.60 -11.07
C GLY A 96 0.94 2.11 -11.03
N ALA A 97 0.75 3.42 -11.15
CA ALA A 97 -0.57 4.04 -11.22
C ALA A 97 -0.67 4.94 -12.43
N GLY A 98 -1.65 4.72 -13.31
CA GLY A 98 -1.84 5.50 -14.53
C GLY A 98 -2.15 6.98 -14.24
N VAL A 99 -2.79 7.24 -13.09
CA VAL A 99 -3.00 8.59 -12.55
C VAL A 99 -1.68 9.34 -12.42
N VAL A 100 -0.60 8.69 -11.96
CA VAL A 100 0.73 9.32 -11.82
C VAL A 100 1.31 9.74 -13.17
N SER A 101 1.10 8.95 -14.23
CA SER A 101 1.55 9.26 -15.58
C SER A 101 0.87 10.53 -16.14
N ASN A 102 -0.40 10.76 -15.81
CA ASN A 102 -1.13 11.96 -16.24
C ASN A 102 -0.84 13.19 -15.35
N PHE A 103 -0.67 13.01 -14.04
CA PHE A 103 -0.28 14.10 -13.13
C PHE A 103 1.20 14.49 -13.25
N GLY A 104 2.09 13.60 -13.68
CA GLY A 104 3.51 13.90 -13.89
C GLY A 104 3.75 15.09 -14.83
N ASN A 105 2.82 15.34 -15.76
CA ASN A 105 2.85 16.47 -16.68
C ASN A 105 2.35 17.79 -16.08
N TRP A 106 1.75 17.78 -14.88
CA TRP A 106 1.28 19.00 -14.22
C TRP A 106 2.43 19.65 -13.41
N PRO A 107 2.76 20.94 -13.62
CA PRO A 107 3.92 21.58 -12.98
C PRO A 107 3.96 21.53 -11.45
N LEU A 108 2.81 21.33 -10.81
CA LEU A 108 2.64 21.31 -9.35
C LEU A 108 2.59 19.88 -8.75
N SER A 109 2.59 18.82 -9.57
CA SER A 109 2.47 17.44 -9.08
C SER A 109 3.61 17.03 -8.15
N ARG A 110 4.85 17.43 -8.44
CA ARG A 110 6.00 17.26 -7.55
C ARG A 110 5.86 18.00 -6.22
N LEU A 111 5.14 19.12 -6.16
CA LEU A 111 4.90 19.85 -4.91
C LEU A 111 3.90 19.10 -4.00
N VAL A 112 2.91 18.45 -4.62
CA VAL A 112 1.87 17.69 -3.92
C VAL A 112 2.37 16.31 -3.51
N PHE A 113 2.91 15.55 -4.45
CA PHE A 113 3.25 14.14 -4.30
C PHE A 113 4.73 13.89 -3.98
N GLY A 114 5.62 14.86 -4.20
CA GLY A 114 7.04 14.74 -3.85
C GLY A 114 7.85 13.82 -4.77
N LEU A 115 9.03 13.44 -4.27
CA LEU A 115 10.05 12.70 -5.04
C LEU A 115 9.66 11.27 -5.48
N PRO A 116 8.85 10.48 -4.75
CA PRO A 116 8.51 9.12 -5.18
C PRO A 116 7.61 9.07 -6.41
N LEU A 117 7.00 10.19 -6.82
CA LEU A 117 6.02 10.21 -7.90
C LEU A 117 6.58 9.57 -9.18
N GLU A 118 7.83 9.87 -9.56
CA GLU A 118 8.47 9.32 -10.76
C GLU A 118 8.70 7.80 -10.66
N ASP A 119 9.01 7.31 -9.47
CA ASP A 119 9.23 5.89 -9.23
C ASP A 119 7.91 5.11 -9.22
N LEU A 120 6.77 5.77 -9.01
CA LEU A 120 5.44 5.17 -8.95
C LEU A 120 4.67 5.21 -10.29
N ALA A 121 5.25 5.82 -11.31
CA ALA A 121 4.66 5.81 -12.65
C ALA A 121 4.56 4.38 -13.20
N GLU A 122 3.57 4.14 -14.05
CA GLU A 122 3.54 2.91 -14.84
C GLU A 122 4.85 2.74 -15.61
N ASP A 123 5.26 1.50 -15.77
CA ASP A 123 6.49 1.11 -16.42
C ASP A 123 7.81 1.60 -15.80
N SER A 124 7.79 2.22 -14.61
CA SER A 124 9.01 2.75 -14.00
C SER A 124 10.08 1.65 -13.80
N PRO A 125 11.36 1.91 -14.12
CA PRO A 125 12.43 0.95 -13.87
C PRO A 125 12.56 0.58 -12.38
N ALA A 126 12.22 1.53 -11.49
CA ALA A 126 12.27 1.32 -10.05
C ALA A 126 11.26 0.28 -9.58
N LEU A 127 10.02 0.32 -10.08
CA LEU A 127 8.98 -0.67 -9.77
C LEU A 127 9.26 -2.02 -10.42
N LYS A 128 9.67 -2.04 -11.70
CA LYS A 128 9.99 -3.28 -12.42
C LYS A 128 11.15 -4.06 -11.80
N ALA A 129 12.09 -3.35 -11.17
CA ALA A 129 13.21 -3.97 -10.48
C ALA A 129 12.82 -4.63 -9.14
N LEU A 130 11.61 -4.39 -8.62
CA LEU A 130 11.18 -4.99 -7.35
C LEU A 130 10.81 -6.46 -7.55
N GLY A 131 11.41 -7.33 -6.75
CA GLY A 131 10.98 -8.73 -6.63
C GLY A 131 9.64 -8.88 -5.90
N VAL A 132 9.24 -10.14 -5.71
CA VAL A 132 8.10 -10.54 -4.89
C VAL A 132 8.64 -11.20 -3.62
N PRO A 133 8.26 -10.75 -2.41
CA PRO A 133 8.64 -11.43 -1.17
C PRO A 133 8.20 -12.89 -1.18
N ASP A 134 9.07 -13.77 -0.67
CA ASP A 134 8.74 -15.17 -0.42
C ASP A 134 7.87 -15.29 0.84
N ALA A 135 6.59 -14.96 0.69
CA ALA A 135 5.59 -14.89 1.74
C ALA A 135 4.18 -15.05 1.14
N GLU A 136 3.20 -15.40 1.99
CA GLU A 136 1.80 -15.36 1.57
C GLU A 136 1.34 -13.89 1.50
N ILE A 137 0.95 -13.46 0.29
CA ILE A 137 0.55 -12.09 0.00
C ILE A 137 -0.94 -12.05 -0.34
N GLY A 138 -1.69 -11.20 0.37
CA GLY A 138 -3.09 -10.91 0.13
C GLY A 138 -3.25 -9.51 -0.45
N ILE A 139 -4.03 -9.36 -1.51
CA ILE A 139 -4.30 -8.06 -2.14
C ILE A 139 -5.73 -7.63 -1.82
N ILE A 140 -5.90 -6.40 -1.33
CA ILE A 140 -7.22 -5.77 -1.21
C ILE A 140 -7.25 -4.56 -2.14
N ALA A 141 -8.12 -4.59 -3.13
CA ALA A 141 -8.31 -3.50 -4.09
C ALA A 141 -9.62 -2.76 -3.84
N GLY A 142 -9.60 -1.43 -3.94
CA GLY A 142 -10.79 -0.60 -3.90
C GLY A 142 -11.36 -0.36 -5.30
N VAL A 143 -12.65 -0.09 -5.41
CA VAL A 143 -13.31 0.31 -6.68
C VAL A 143 -14.20 1.54 -6.58
N GLN A 144 -14.24 2.20 -5.41
CA GLN A 144 -15.05 3.40 -5.25
C GLN A 144 -14.33 4.62 -5.83
N HIS A 145 -14.74 5.02 -7.03
CA HIS A 145 -14.07 6.05 -7.84
C HIS A 145 -14.12 7.48 -7.27
N PHE A 146 -15.14 7.83 -6.49
CA PHE A 146 -15.36 9.22 -6.06
C PHE A 146 -15.71 9.32 -4.59
N HIS A 147 -15.16 10.34 -3.93
CA HIS A 147 -15.50 10.69 -2.57
C HIS A 147 -15.61 12.21 -2.41
N LEU A 148 -16.79 12.68 -1.99
CA LEU A 148 -17.17 14.11 -1.96
C LEU A 148 -16.19 15.02 -1.20
N ILE A 149 -15.55 14.51 -0.15
CA ILE A 149 -14.64 15.28 0.70
C ILE A 149 -13.15 15.11 0.34
N ASN A 150 -12.82 14.35 -0.71
CA ASN A 150 -11.43 14.16 -1.12
C ASN A 150 -11.10 15.03 -2.35
N PRO A 151 -10.24 16.06 -2.22
CA PRO A 151 -9.83 16.93 -3.33
C PRO A 151 -9.31 16.17 -4.55
N ILE A 152 -8.62 15.04 -4.34
CA ILE A 152 -8.07 14.22 -5.43
C ILE A 152 -9.18 13.61 -6.30
N SER A 153 -10.32 13.23 -5.69
CA SER A 153 -11.47 12.68 -6.42
C SER A 153 -12.11 13.71 -7.35
N TRP A 154 -12.07 15.00 -6.98
CA TRP A 154 -12.57 16.08 -7.83
C TRP A 154 -11.65 16.37 -9.02
N VAL A 155 -10.34 16.18 -8.84
CA VAL A 155 -9.38 16.33 -9.95
C VAL A 155 -9.43 15.12 -10.89
N ASN A 156 -9.70 13.92 -10.35
CA ASN A 156 -9.85 12.68 -11.13
C ASN A 156 -11.23 12.51 -11.79
N LEU A 157 -12.20 13.39 -11.54
CA LEU A 157 -13.54 13.33 -12.15
C LEU A 157 -13.49 13.41 -13.69
N PHE A 158 -12.45 14.03 -14.25
CA PHE A 158 -12.23 14.15 -15.69
C PHE A 158 -11.41 12.99 -16.29
N HIS A 159 -10.85 12.12 -15.46
CA HIS A 159 -10.09 10.96 -15.88
C HIS A 159 -11.03 9.75 -15.91
N ARG A 160 -11.78 9.63 -17.02
CA ARG A 160 -12.58 8.46 -17.33
C ARG A 160 -11.76 7.52 -18.23
N ALA A 161 -10.86 6.75 -17.62
CA ALA A 161 -10.43 5.51 -18.23
C ALA A 161 -11.48 4.44 -17.90
N GLY A 162 -11.95 3.66 -18.87
CA GLY A 162 -13.07 2.71 -18.72
C GLY A 162 -12.81 1.49 -17.83
N HIS A 163 -11.89 1.58 -16.87
CA HIS A 163 -11.46 0.49 -15.99
C HIS A 163 -11.89 0.79 -14.53
N GLU A 164 -12.21 -0.25 -13.76
CA GLU A 164 -12.54 -0.11 -12.34
C GLU A 164 -11.33 0.43 -11.54
N HIS A 165 -11.56 1.41 -10.67
CA HIS A 165 -10.50 2.05 -9.89
C HIS A 165 -11.03 2.68 -8.60
N ASP A 166 -10.18 2.78 -7.58
CA ASP A 166 -10.52 3.38 -6.27
C ASP A 166 -10.42 4.91 -6.22
N GLY A 167 -10.29 5.54 -7.38
CA GLY A 167 -10.12 6.98 -7.54
C GLY A 167 -8.65 7.42 -7.52
N THR A 168 -7.68 6.51 -7.41
CA THR A 168 -6.25 6.79 -7.58
C THR A 168 -5.51 5.66 -8.31
N VAL A 169 -5.85 4.40 -8.03
CA VAL A 169 -5.21 3.22 -8.58
C VAL A 169 -6.25 2.36 -9.30
N GLU A 170 -5.93 1.97 -10.52
CA GLU A 170 -6.72 1.02 -11.30
C GLU A 170 -6.67 -0.38 -10.65
N LEU A 171 -7.80 -1.10 -10.65
CA LEU A 171 -7.90 -2.45 -10.08
C LEU A 171 -6.81 -3.36 -10.64
N GLU A 172 -6.62 -3.36 -11.95
CA GLU A 172 -5.60 -4.13 -12.67
C GLU A 172 -4.19 -3.84 -12.15
N ASN A 173 -3.91 -2.58 -11.83
CA ASN A 173 -2.61 -2.12 -11.35
C ASN A 173 -2.31 -2.56 -9.91
N THR A 174 -3.31 -3.05 -9.17
CA THR A 174 -3.09 -3.62 -7.83
C THR A 174 -2.53 -5.05 -7.86
N ARG A 175 -2.66 -5.75 -8.99
CA ARG A 175 -2.26 -7.16 -9.12
C ARG A 175 -0.76 -7.35 -8.94
N LEU A 176 -0.40 -8.45 -8.30
CA LEU A 176 0.98 -8.91 -8.14
C LEU A 176 1.03 -10.40 -8.41
N ASP A 177 1.87 -10.81 -9.36
CA ASP A 177 2.10 -12.22 -9.65
C ASP A 177 2.64 -12.93 -8.39
N GLY A 178 2.08 -14.09 -8.08
CA GLY A 178 2.39 -14.85 -6.87
C GLY A 178 1.60 -14.45 -5.62
N ALA A 179 0.69 -13.48 -5.70
CA ALA A 179 -0.28 -13.25 -4.63
C ALA A 179 -1.16 -14.49 -4.41
N LYS A 180 -1.40 -14.82 -3.14
CA LYS A 180 -2.14 -16.03 -2.74
C LYS A 180 -3.65 -15.85 -2.87
N ASP A 181 -4.16 -14.66 -2.54
CA ASP A 181 -5.57 -14.33 -2.63
C ASP A 181 -5.74 -12.83 -2.91
N SER A 182 -6.88 -12.46 -3.48
CA SER A 182 -7.22 -11.08 -3.80
C SER A 182 -8.70 -10.82 -3.56
N LEU A 183 -9.02 -9.68 -2.96
CA LEU A 183 -10.37 -9.25 -2.67
C LEU A 183 -10.62 -7.84 -3.22
N VAL A 184 -11.79 -7.63 -3.82
CA VAL A 184 -12.26 -6.33 -4.28
C VAL A 184 -13.32 -5.82 -3.30
N ILE A 185 -13.18 -4.58 -2.84
CA ILE A 185 -14.11 -3.92 -1.91
C ILE A 185 -14.53 -2.57 -2.49
N ASP A 186 -15.81 -2.21 -2.32
CA ASP A 186 -16.34 -0.90 -2.69
C ASP A 186 -15.88 0.18 -1.69
N ALA A 187 -14.60 0.55 -1.76
CA ALA A 187 -13.97 1.54 -0.91
C ALA A 187 -13.04 2.46 -1.72
N HIS A 188 -13.01 3.74 -1.31
CA HIS A 188 -12.23 4.77 -1.99
C HIS A 188 -10.78 4.78 -1.46
N HIS A 189 -9.80 4.99 -2.34
CA HIS A 189 -8.34 4.93 -2.04
C HIS A 189 -7.94 5.60 -0.73
N THR A 190 -8.50 6.78 -0.50
CA THR A 190 -8.20 7.63 0.65
C THR A 190 -8.69 7.09 1.98
N PHE A 191 -9.80 6.35 2.02
CA PHE A 191 -10.48 5.92 3.24
C PHE A 191 -10.57 4.39 3.36
N ILE A 192 -9.98 3.65 2.43
CA ILE A 192 -10.00 2.19 2.41
C ILE A 192 -9.45 1.56 3.71
N CYS A 193 -8.50 2.21 4.39
CA CYS A 193 -7.99 1.73 5.68
C CYS A 193 -8.93 2.03 6.88
N ASP A 194 -9.99 2.82 6.68
CA ASP A 194 -11.04 3.06 7.67
C ASP A 194 -12.25 2.13 7.47
N ASP A 195 -12.30 1.42 6.34
CA ASP A 195 -13.38 0.51 5.99
C ASP A 195 -13.37 -0.75 6.87
N LYS A 196 -14.53 -1.08 7.44
CA LYS A 196 -14.66 -2.18 8.41
C LYS A 196 -14.41 -3.55 7.78
N ASP A 197 -14.79 -3.73 6.52
CA ASP A 197 -14.61 -4.99 5.82
C ASP A 197 -13.14 -5.17 5.49
N VAL A 198 -12.46 -4.12 5.02
CA VAL A 198 -11.00 -4.14 4.81
C VAL A 198 -10.26 -4.53 6.10
N ILE A 199 -10.65 -3.96 7.24
CA ILE A 199 -10.06 -4.27 8.55
C ILE A 199 -10.28 -5.73 8.95
N SER A 200 -11.51 -6.23 8.81
CA SER A 200 -11.85 -7.61 9.12
C SER A 200 -11.09 -8.60 8.22
N GLN A 201 -11.09 -8.34 6.91
CA GLN A 201 -10.46 -9.18 5.90
C GLN A 201 -8.94 -9.19 6.02
N THR A 202 -8.34 -8.05 6.36
CA THR A 202 -6.91 -7.99 6.69
C THR A 202 -6.59 -8.93 7.85
N GLY A 203 -7.37 -8.89 8.94
CA GLY A 203 -7.15 -9.77 10.08
C GLY A 203 -7.34 -11.26 9.75
N ASN A 204 -8.34 -11.59 8.94
CA ASN A 204 -8.60 -12.96 8.47
C ASN A 204 -7.44 -13.48 7.62
N PHE A 205 -6.99 -12.71 6.62
CA PHE A 205 -5.85 -13.10 5.81
C PHE A 205 -4.59 -13.29 6.64
N LEU A 206 -4.33 -12.41 7.61
CA LEU A 206 -3.17 -12.52 8.47
C LEU A 206 -3.20 -13.75 9.38
N ARG A 207 -4.38 -14.28 9.74
CA ARG A 207 -4.53 -15.52 10.52
C ARG A 207 -4.50 -16.78 9.66
N ASP A 208 -5.20 -16.75 8.53
CA ASP A 208 -5.59 -17.97 7.81
C ASP A 208 -5.02 -18.04 6.38
N GLY A 209 -4.45 -16.94 5.88
CA GLY A 209 -3.85 -16.85 4.54
C GLY A 209 -4.88 -16.78 3.41
N MET A 210 -6.14 -16.42 3.71
CA MET A 210 -7.22 -16.25 2.74
C MET A 210 -8.21 -15.17 3.19
N PHE A 211 -8.87 -14.55 2.23
CA PHE A 211 -10.01 -13.67 2.48
C PHE A 211 -11.32 -14.48 2.56
N VAL A 212 -12.36 -13.87 3.11
CA VAL A 212 -13.72 -14.43 3.12
C VAL A 212 -14.47 -13.90 1.91
N HIS A 213 -14.92 -14.78 1.02
CA HIS A 213 -15.67 -14.46 -0.21
C HIS A 213 -17.16 -14.69 -0.06
#